data_AF-A0A852WQU8-F1
#
_entry.id   AF-A0A852WQU8-F1
#
_cell.length_a   1.000
_cell.length_b   1.000
_cell.length_c   1.000
_cell.angle_alpha   90.00
_cell.angle_beta   90.00
_cell.angle_gamma   90.00
#
_symmetry.space_group_name_H-M   'P 1'
#
loop_
_entity.id
_entity.type
_entity.pdbx_description
1 polymer ?
#
loop_
_entity_poly.entity_id
_entity_poly.type
_entity_poly.pdbx_seq_one_letter_code
_entity_poly.pdbx_strand_id
1 'polypeptide(L)'
;MTRIIAGFAGSLTLRVPRSGTRPTSDRVREAIFSALEARDALDGARVLDLYAGSGALGLEAASRGATDVVLVERAKPAAEVCRANADALLKAAKGGRRPHLRVAVRPVAAYLETAASGVDLAFIDPPYDLDEVALARDLELLAPLLATDAVVMVERSSRSPEPAWPAGIEPERRRDYGETTLWWATTAQPDLPSQPE
;
A
#
# COMPACT_ATOMS: atom_id res chain seq x y z
N MET A 1 -19.24 -3.69 -5.22
CA MET A 1 -18.55 -4.70 -4.37
C MET A 1 -17.21 -4.99 -5.01
N THR A 2 -16.15 -5.14 -4.22
CA THR A 2 -14.84 -5.56 -4.73
C THR A 2 -14.49 -6.92 -4.14
N ARG A 3 -13.49 -7.61 -4.70
CA ARG A 3 -13.05 -8.94 -4.26
C ARG A 3 -11.53 -9.02 -4.28
N ILE A 4 -11.00 -10.00 -3.57
CA ILE A 4 -9.62 -10.44 -3.75
C ILE A 4 -9.51 -11.10 -5.13
N ILE A 5 -8.50 -10.71 -5.90
CA ILE A 5 -8.29 -11.13 -7.29
C ILE A 5 -7.60 -12.49 -7.33
N ALA A 6 -6.48 -12.65 -6.61
CA ALA A 6 -5.68 -13.88 -6.62
C ALA A 6 -5.09 -14.22 -5.23
N GLY A 7 -4.24 -15.24 -5.20
CA GLY A 7 -3.67 -15.76 -3.96
C GLY A 7 -4.61 -16.68 -3.19
N PHE A 8 -4.27 -17.01 -1.94
CA PHE A 8 -4.98 -18.04 -1.17
C PHE A 8 -6.44 -17.67 -0.85
N ALA A 9 -6.76 -16.36 -0.84
CA ALA A 9 -8.09 -15.83 -0.60
C ALA A 9 -8.77 -15.35 -1.90
N GLY A 10 -8.29 -15.79 -3.07
CA GLY A 10 -8.88 -15.43 -4.37
C GLY A 10 -10.40 -15.56 -4.41
N SER A 11 -11.07 -14.59 -5.03
CA SER A 11 -12.53 -14.44 -5.10
C SER A 11 -13.26 -14.12 -3.78
N LEU A 12 -12.55 -13.91 -2.66
CA LEU A 12 -13.17 -13.45 -1.42
C LEU A 12 -13.77 -12.05 -1.61
N THR A 13 -15.08 -11.92 -1.43
CA THR A 13 -15.79 -10.64 -1.50
C THR A 13 -15.41 -9.74 -0.33
N LEU A 14 -15.02 -8.51 -0.63
CA LEU A 14 -14.71 -7.48 0.34
C LEU A 14 -15.88 -6.50 0.47
N ARG A 15 -16.15 -6.12 1.73
CA ARG A 15 -17.07 -5.03 2.07
C ARG A 15 -16.39 -3.69 1.71
N VAL A 16 -17.16 -2.74 1.21
CA VAL A 16 -16.67 -1.40 0.84
C VAL A 16 -17.43 -0.36 1.67
N PRO A 17 -16.75 0.64 2.25
CA PRO A 17 -17.40 1.75 2.94
C PRO A 17 -18.39 2.51 2.03
N ARG A 18 -19.43 3.11 2.62
CA ARG A 18 -20.54 3.74 1.86
C ARG A 18 -20.18 5.04 1.14
N SER A 19 -19.02 5.65 1.43
CA SER A 19 -18.59 6.89 0.78
C SER A 19 -17.08 7.11 0.91
N GLY A 20 -16.52 7.95 0.03
CA GLY A 20 -15.21 8.58 0.22
C GLY A 20 -13.99 7.89 -0.39
N THR A 21 -14.13 6.67 -0.90
CA THR A 21 -13.00 5.95 -1.55
C THR A 21 -13.12 6.05 -3.06
N ARG A 22 -12.07 6.49 -3.75
CA ARG A 22 -11.95 6.25 -5.19
C ARG A 22 -11.91 4.73 -5.39
N PRO A 23 -12.82 4.13 -6.15
CA PRO A 23 -12.72 2.71 -6.41
C PRO A 23 -11.55 2.47 -7.36
N THR A 24 -10.40 2.03 -6.84
CA THR A 24 -9.35 1.42 -7.65
C THR A 24 -9.96 0.20 -8.34
N SER A 25 -10.22 0.34 -9.64
CA SER A 25 -10.90 -0.71 -10.42
C SER A 25 -10.14 -2.03 -10.32
N ASP A 26 -10.86 -3.16 -10.41
CA ASP A 26 -10.23 -4.49 -10.41
C ASP A 26 -9.10 -4.57 -11.45
N ARG A 27 -9.23 -3.90 -12.61
CA ARG A 27 -8.19 -3.80 -13.64
C ARG A 27 -6.93 -3.05 -13.18
N VAL A 28 -7.10 -1.93 -12.47
CA VAL A 28 -5.95 -1.16 -11.94
C VAL A 28 -5.25 -1.97 -10.86
N ARG A 29 -6.02 -2.63 -9.99
CA ARG A 29 -5.46 -3.52 -8.96
C ARG A 29 -4.74 -4.71 -9.58
N GLU A 30 -5.32 -5.36 -10.58
CA GLU A 30 -4.64 -6.42 -11.32
C GLU A 30 -3.32 -5.93 -11.92
N ALA A 31 -3.29 -4.73 -12.52
CA ALA A 31 -2.07 -4.15 -13.05
C ALA A 31 -1.02 -3.83 -11.96
N ILE A 32 -1.45 -3.34 -10.78
CA ILE A 32 -0.58 -3.12 -9.62
C ILE A 32 0.07 -4.43 -9.20
N PHE A 33 -0.72 -5.48 -8.98
CA PHE A 33 -0.19 -6.74 -8.48
C PHE A 33 0.62 -7.50 -9.51
N SER A 34 0.29 -7.42 -10.81
CA SER A 34 1.15 -7.95 -11.87
C SER A 34 2.52 -7.24 -11.91
N ALA A 35 2.57 -5.94 -11.63
CA ALA A 35 3.83 -5.20 -11.57
C ALA A 35 4.67 -5.57 -10.33
N LEU A 36 4.02 -5.84 -9.19
CA LEU A 36 4.67 -6.28 -7.96
C LEU A 36 5.19 -7.73 -8.07
N GLU A 37 4.40 -8.63 -8.66
CA GLU A 37 4.81 -10.03 -8.90
C GLU A 37 6.00 -10.12 -9.84
N ALA A 38 6.05 -9.29 -10.89
CA ALA A 38 7.19 -9.24 -11.81
C ALA A 38 8.52 -8.81 -11.13
N ARG A 39 8.45 -8.28 -9.90
CA ARG A 39 9.59 -7.81 -9.09
C ARG A 39 9.86 -8.69 -7.88
N ASP A 40 9.09 -9.76 -7.69
CA ASP A 40 9.13 -10.60 -6.49
C ASP A 40 8.91 -9.81 -5.17
N ALA A 41 8.13 -8.72 -5.24
CA ALA A 41 7.97 -7.76 -4.14
C ALA A 41 6.89 -8.14 -3.11
N LEU A 42 6.38 -9.37 -3.13
CA LEU A 42 5.21 -9.80 -2.33
C LEU A 42 5.52 -10.94 -1.36
N ASP A 43 6.28 -11.96 -1.78
CA ASP A 43 6.54 -13.10 -0.92
C ASP A 43 7.37 -12.68 0.29
N GLY A 44 6.89 -12.97 1.50
CA GLY A 44 7.59 -12.56 2.72
C GLY A 44 7.49 -11.08 3.08
N ALA A 45 6.82 -10.26 2.26
CA ALA A 45 6.88 -8.81 2.39
C ALA A 45 6.17 -8.28 3.65
N ARG A 46 6.76 -7.22 4.22
CA ARG A 46 6.18 -6.34 5.24
C ARG A 46 5.52 -5.14 4.56
N VAL A 47 4.19 -5.11 4.58
CA VAL A 47 3.37 -4.16 3.83
C VAL A 47 2.74 -3.13 4.76
N LEU A 48 2.80 -1.87 4.36
CA LEU A 48 1.96 -0.79 4.90
C LEU A 48 0.93 -0.36 3.85
N ASP A 49 -0.35 -0.47 4.18
CA ASP A 49 -1.45 0.10 3.40
C ASP A 49 -1.93 1.36 4.11
N LEU A 50 -1.45 2.51 3.65
CA LEU A 50 -1.80 3.81 4.19
C LEU A 50 -3.07 4.33 3.52
N TYR A 51 -3.98 4.88 4.32
CA TYR A 51 -5.32 5.26 3.86
C TYR A 51 -6.15 4.05 3.39
N ALA A 52 -6.04 2.94 4.12
CA ALA A 52 -6.48 1.62 3.69
C ALA A 52 -7.95 1.54 3.25
N GLY A 53 -8.86 2.35 3.80
CA GLY A 53 -10.27 2.33 3.45
C GLY A 53 -10.90 0.95 3.70
N SER A 54 -11.12 0.18 2.64
CA SER A 54 -11.61 -1.21 2.74
C SER A 54 -10.52 -2.26 3.03
N GLY A 55 -9.25 -1.87 2.94
CA GLY A 55 -8.07 -2.73 3.00
C GLY A 55 -7.76 -3.47 1.70
N ALA A 56 -8.35 -3.09 0.57
CA ALA A 56 -8.32 -3.90 -0.64
C ALA A 56 -6.90 -4.19 -1.16
N LEU A 57 -5.97 -3.22 -1.08
CA LEU A 57 -4.58 -3.40 -1.53
C LEU A 57 -3.79 -4.26 -0.54
N GLY A 58 -3.76 -3.90 0.74
CA GLY A 58 -3.02 -4.65 1.74
C GLY A 58 -3.52 -6.10 1.90
N LEU A 59 -4.85 -6.33 1.79
CA LEU A 59 -5.43 -7.67 1.86
C LEU A 59 -5.12 -8.50 0.60
N GLU A 60 -5.05 -7.89 -0.57
CA GLU A 60 -4.60 -8.56 -1.80
C GLU A 60 -3.11 -8.94 -1.69
N ALA A 61 -2.27 -8.06 -1.14
CA ALA A 61 -0.87 -8.38 -0.87
C ALA A 61 -0.73 -9.55 0.11
N ALA A 62 -1.51 -9.55 1.19
CA ALA A 62 -1.56 -10.67 2.14
C ALA A 62 -1.98 -11.98 1.47
N SER A 63 -2.99 -11.94 0.59
CA SER A 63 -3.45 -13.11 -0.17
C SER A 63 -2.34 -13.70 -1.05
N ARG A 64 -1.45 -12.85 -1.57
CA ARG A 64 -0.40 -13.19 -2.54
C ARG A 64 0.97 -13.49 -1.95
N GLY A 65 1.14 -13.45 -0.62
CA GLY A 65 2.38 -13.90 0.04
C GLY A 65 2.95 -12.95 1.08
N ALA A 66 2.45 -11.72 1.21
CA ALA A 66 2.91 -10.80 2.24
C ALA A 66 2.62 -11.36 3.63
N THR A 67 3.59 -11.26 4.54
CA THR A 67 3.52 -11.97 5.83
C THR A 67 3.13 -11.07 6.98
N ASP A 68 3.38 -9.77 6.85
CA ASP A 68 3.03 -8.76 7.83
C ASP A 68 2.40 -7.58 7.11
N VAL A 69 1.12 -7.32 7.35
CA VAL A 69 0.40 -6.20 6.72
C VAL A 69 -0.23 -5.34 7.80
N VAL A 70 0.07 -4.05 7.76
CA VAL A 70 -0.64 -3.06 8.58
C VAL A 70 -1.49 -2.17 7.70
N LEU A 71 -2.79 -2.15 8.02
CA LEU A 71 -3.81 -1.34 7.37
C LEU A 71 -4.04 -0.11 8.25
N VAL A 72 -3.71 1.08 7.77
CA VAL A 72 -3.82 2.33 8.54
C VAL A 72 -5.01 3.13 8.04
N GLU A 73 -5.99 3.37 8.91
CA GLU A 73 -7.22 4.07 8.55
C GLU A 73 -7.68 4.97 9.72
N ARG A 74 -7.96 6.25 9.45
CA ARG A 74 -8.38 7.21 10.48
C ARG A 74 -9.88 7.13 10.79
N ALA A 75 -10.70 6.89 9.77
CA ALA A 75 -12.15 6.93 9.87
C ALA A 75 -12.66 5.63 10.48
N LYS A 76 -13.17 5.70 11.72
CA LYS A 76 -13.66 4.52 12.45
C LYS A 76 -14.62 3.63 11.63
N PRO A 77 -15.61 4.17 10.88
CA PRO A 77 -16.49 3.33 10.07
C PRO A 77 -15.75 2.56 8.96
N ALA A 78 -14.77 3.18 8.31
CA ALA A 78 -13.95 2.51 7.31
C ALA A 78 -13.03 1.46 7.95
N ALA A 79 -12.42 1.78 9.09
CA ALA A 79 -11.59 0.84 9.84
C ALA A 79 -12.37 -0.39 10.33
N GLU A 80 -13.65 -0.25 10.70
CA GLU A 80 -14.51 -1.38 11.04
C GLU A 80 -14.79 -2.29 9.84
N VAL A 81 -15.01 -1.71 8.66
CA VAL A 81 -15.12 -2.45 7.40
C VAL A 81 -13.80 -3.19 7.09
N CYS A 82 -12.67 -2.49 7.23
CA CYS A 82 -11.33 -3.02 7.03
C CYS A 82 -11.05 -4.22 7.95
N ARG A 83 -11.38 -4.11 9.25
CA ARG A 83 -11.25 -5.21 10.23
C ARG A 83 -12.10 -6.41 9.85
N ALA A 84 -13.36 -6.19 9.47
CA ALA A 84 -14.24 -7.29 9.06
C ALA A 84 -13.71 -8.02 7.82
N ASN A 85 -13.12 -7.29 6.87
CA ASN A 85 -12.49 -7.87 5.69
C ASN A 85 -11.21 -8.64 6.06
N ALA A 86 -10.36 -8.08 6.92
CA ALA A 86 -9.16 -8.76 7.42
C ALA A 86 -9.49 -10.07 8.14
N ASP A 87 -10.50 -10.05 9.02
CA ASP A 87 -10.97 -11.26 9.71
C ASP A 87 -11.50 -12.32 8.73
N ALA A 88 -12.20 -11.90 7.67
CA ALA A 88 -12.68 -12.81 6.63
C ALA A 88 -11.52 -13.44 5.86
N LEU A 89 -10.49 -12.67 5.53
CA LEU A 89 -9.29 -13.17 4.85
C LEU A 89 -8.52 -14.17 5.72
N LEU A 90 -8.31 -13.86 7.01
CA LEU A 90 -7.65 -14.79 7.94
C LEU A 90 -8.42 -16.11 8.11
N LYS A 91 -9.76 -16.07 8.07
CA LYS A 91 -10.59 -17.28 8.08
C LYS A 91 -10.46 -18.11 6.80
N ALA A 92 -10.18 -17.47 5.66
CA ALA A 92 -9.95 -18.14 4.39
C ALA A 92 -8.60 -18.89 4.34
N ALA A 93 -7.62 -18.49 5.16
CA ALA A 93 -6.32 -19.16 5.27
C ALA A 93 -6.46 -20.54 5.93
N LYS A 94 -6.67 -21.58 5.11
CA LYS A 94 -6.72 -22.99 5.52
C LYS A 94 -5.34 -23.62 5.37
N GLY A 95 -4.75 -24.09 6.49
CA GLY A 95 -3.57 -24.97 6.49
C GLY A 95 -2.22 -24.38 6.02
N GLY A 96 -2.17 -23.13 5.52
CA GLY A 96 -0.94 -22.45 5.09
C GLY A 96 -0.41 -21.39 6.07
N ARG A 97 0.69 -20.72 5.69
CA ARG A 97 1.27 -19.59 6.42
C ARG A 97 0.22 -18.48 6.54
N ARG A 98 -0.20 -18.19 7.77
CA ARG A 98 -1.17 -17.11 8.04
C ARG A 98 -0.45 -15.78 8.12
N PRO A 99 -0.87 -14.76 7.37
CA PRO A 99 -0.28 -13.43 7.48
C PRO A 99 -0.65 -12.80 8.82
N HIS A 100 0.25 -11.99 9.36
CA HIS A 100 -0.01 -11.08 10.48
C HIS A 100 -0.69 -9.82 9.94
N LEU A 101 -2.01 -9.72 10.14
CA LEU A 101 -2.79 -8.54 9.77
C LEU A 101 -3.08 -7.67 11.00
N ARG A 102 -2.84 -6.37 10.89
CA ARG A 102 -3.22 -5.39 11.92
C ARG A 102 -3.94 -4.20 11.31
N VAL A 103 -4.99 -3.72 11.96
CA VAL A 103 -5.68 -2.47 11.58
C VAL A 103 -5.38 -1.40 12.62
N ALA A 104 -4.65 -0.35 12.22
CA ALA A 104 -4.32 0.79 13.05
C ALA A 104 -5.33 1.92 12.82
N VAL A 105 -6.11 2.27 13.86
CA VAL A 105 -7.16 3.30 13.74
C VAL A 105 -6.66 4.65 14.23
N ARG A 106 -5.95 5.37 13.37
CA ARG A 106 -5.36 6.68 13.64
C ARG A 106 -4.94 7.37 12.33
N PRO A 107 -4.66 8.69 12.35
CA PRO A 107 -4.09 9.38 11.18
C PRO A 107 -2.77 8.75 10.72
N VAL A 108 -2.51 8.78 9.41
CA VAL A 108 -1.32 8.18 8.78
C VAL A 108 -0.03 8.78 9.35
N ALA A 109 0.13 10.10 9.33
CA ALA A 109 1.29 10.76 9.94
C ALA A 109 1.56 10.31 11.39
N ALA A 110 0.52 10.25 12.23
CA ALA A 110 0.64 9.82 13.63
C ALA A 110 0.98 8.32 13.78
N TYR A 111 0.63 7.49 12.79
CA TYR A 111 1.09 6.10 12.76
C TYR A 111 2.57 6.02 12.40
N LEU A 112 2.97 6.71 11.32
CA LEU A 112 4.35 6.69 10.80
C LEU A 112 5.37 7.19 11.82
N GLU A 113 5.05 8.20 12.63
CA GLU A 113 5.91 8.71 13.72
C GLU A 113 6.32 7.64 14.75
N THR A 114 5.60 6.51 14.83
CA THR A 114 5.84 5.44 15.82
C THR A 114 6.01 4.06 15.19
N ALA A 115 6.00 3.97 13.86
CA ALA A 115 6.08 2.71 13.15
C ALA A 115 7.51 2.15 13.18
N ALA A 116 7.62 0.83 13.12
CA ALA A 116 8.92 0.16 13.04
C ALA A 116 9.43 0.15 11.59
N SER A 117 10.75 0.25 11.42
CA SER A 117 11.40 0.16 10.12
C SER A 117 11.38 -1.26 9.52
N GLY A 118 11.82 -1.38 8.27
CA GLY A 118 11.83 -2.60 7.47
C GLY A 118 10.50 -2.82 6.74
N VAL A 119 9.94 -1.76 6.17
CA VAL A 119 8.76 -1.84 5.28
C VAL A 119 9.24 -2.14 3.87
N ASP A 120 8.82 -3.26 3.30
CA ASP A 120 9.22 -3.69 1.95
C ASP A 120 8.29 -3.12 0.87
N LEU A 121 7.04 -2.85 1.23
CA LEU A 121 6.03 -2.33 0.32
C LEU A 121 5.10 -1.35 1.03
N ALA A 122 4.94 -0.15 0.49
CA ALA A 122 4.01 0.86 0.97
C ALA A 122 3.02 1.27 -0.11
N PHE A 123 1.72 1.14 0.17
CA PHE A 123 0.64 1.72 -0.62
C PHE A 123 0.18 3.03 0.02
N ILE A 124 -0.02 4.06 -0.80
CA ILE A 124 -0.50 5.37 -0.38
C ILE A 124 -1.62 5.80 -1.35
N ASP A 125 -2.87 5.57 -0.97
CA ASP A 125 -4.06 5.97 -1.74
C ASP A 125 -4.91 6.97 -0.95
N PRO A 126 -4.46 8.23 -0.81
CA PRO A 126 -5.11 9.20 0.03
C PRO A 126 -6.45 9.68 -0.56
N PRO A 127 -7.37 10.20 0.28
CA PRO A 127 -8.59 10.81 -0.21
C PRO A 127 -8.31 12.08 -1.04
N TYR A 128 -9.26 12.46 -1.90
CA TYR A 128 -9.12 13.60 -2.82
C TYR A 128 -8.82 14.94 -2.16
N ASP A 129 -9.20 15.10 -0.88
CA ASP A 129 -9.01 16.32 -0.10
C ASP A 129 -7.63 16.40 0.58
N LEU A 130 -6.79 15.36 0.47
CA LEU A 130 -5.42 15.41 0.96
C LEU A 130 -4.56 16.26 0.01
N ASP A 131 -4.05 17.38 0.53
CA ASP A 131 -3.15 18.27 -0.19
C ASP A 131 -1.73 17.68 -0.34
N GLU A 132 -0.95 18.30 -1.24
CA GLU A 132 0.40 17.82 -1.57
C GLU A 132 1.40 18.02 -0.41
N VAL A 133 1.14 18.96 0.49
CA VAL A 133 2.01 19.22 1.66
C VAL A 133 1.86 18.09 2.67
N ALA A 134 0.63 17.64 2.92
CA ALA A 134 0.35 16.51 3.78
C ALA A 134 0.89 15.20 3.18
N LEU A 135 0.75 15.00 1.86
CA LEU A 135 1.33 13.85 1.17
C LEU A 135 2.87 13.84 1.27
N ALA A 136 3.53 14.98 1.03
CA ALA A 136 4.97 15.11 1.17
C ALA A 136 5.44 14.78 2.59
N ARG A 137 4.72 15.27 3.61
CA ARG A 137 5.00 14.94 5.01
C ARG A 137 4.88 13.44 5.32
N ASP A 138 3.85 12.77 4.78
CA ASP A 138 3.70 11.33 4.96
C ASP A 138 4.86 10.57 4.31
N LEU A 139 5.30 10.99 3.11
CA LEU A 139 6.46 10.40 2.44
C LEU A 139 7.76 10.62 3.25
N GLU A 140 7.96 11.82 3.80
CA GLU A 140 9.11 12.13 4.67
C GLU A 140 9.16 11.25 5.92
N LEU A 141 8.01 11.01 6.55
CA LEU A 141 7.90 10.13 7.71
C LEU A 141 8.06 8.65 7.33
N LEU A 142 7.65 8.25 6.12
CA LEU A 142 7.77 6.90 5.62
C LEU A 142 9.22 6.54 5.24
N ALA A 143 9.96 7.46 4.61
CA ALA A 143 11.31 7.22 4.10
C ALA A 143 12.25 6.47 5.07
N PRO A 144 12.41 6.88 6.35
CA PRO A 144 13.30 6.18 7.28
C PRO A 144 12.79 4.79 7.72
N LEU A 145 11.55 4.43 7.39
CA LEU A 145 10.95 3.14 7.75
C LEU A 145 11.13 2.09 6.65
N LEU A 146 11.47 2.51 5.43
CA LEU A 146 11.58 1.61 4.28
C LEU A 146 12.80 0.68 4.41
N ALA A 147 12.63 -0.57 3.99
CA ALA A 147 13.71 -1.52 3.81
C ALA A 147 14.55 -1.17 2.58
N THR A 148 15.72 -1.79 2.43
CA THR A 148 16.47 -1.73 1.16
C THR A 148 15.62 -2.29 0.03
N ASP A 149 15.63 -1.62 -1.12
CA ASP A 149 14.86 -1.95 -2.33
C ASP A 149 13.34 -1.97 -2.12
N ALA A 150 12.84 -1.30 -1.07
CA ALA A 150 11.40 -1.23 -0.83
C ALA A 150 10.67 -0.49 -1.94
N VAL A 151 9.44 -0.93 -2.22
CA VAL A 151 8.58 -0.34 -3.24
C VAL A 151 7.56 0.60 -2.58
N VAL A 152 7.44 1.81 -3.10
CA VAL A 152 6.42 2.79 -2.71
C VAL A 152 5.50 3.04 -3.90
N MET A 153 4.20 2.87 -3.70
CA MET A 153 3.17 3.14 -4.70
C MET A 153 2.21 4.21 -4.19
N VAL A 154 2.15 5.33 -4.89
CA VAL A 154 1.24 6.45 -4.59
C VAL A 154 0.16 6.55 -5.66
N GLU A 155 -1.11 6.48 -5.27
CA GLU A 155 -2.25 6.74 -6.14
C GLU A 155 -2.69 8.21 -6.01
N ARG A 156 -2.87 8.91 -7.15
CA ARG A 156 -3.41 10.28 -7.19
C ARG A 156 -4.38 10.48 -8.35
N SER A 157 -5.07 11.62 -8.37
CA SER A 157 -5.80 12.07 -9.56
C SER A 157 -4.81 12.38 -10.67
N SER A 158 -5.16 12.09 -11.93
CA SER A 158 -4.38 12.51 -13.11
C SER A 158 -4.27 14.03 -13.27
N ARG A 159 -5.04 14.79 -12.48
CA ARG A 159 -4.99 16.25 -12.37
C ARG A 159 -4.06 16.74 -11.26
N SER A 160 -3.64 15.84 -10.35
CA SER A 160 -2.67 16.17 -9.30
C SER A 160 -1.25 16.24 -9.90
N PRO A 161 -0.37 17.09 -9.38
CA PRO A 161 1.03 17.08 -9.75
C PRO A 161 1.73 15.78 -9.31
N GLU A 162 2.96 15.62 -9.75
CA GLU A 162 3.86 14.59 -9.21
C GLU A 162 4.07 14.79 -7.70
N PRO A 163 4.06 13.71 -6.89
CA PRO A 163 4.40 13.80 -5.47
C PRO A 163 5.79 14.40 -5.26
N ALA A 164 5.95 15.22 -4.23
CA ALA A 164 7.26 15.71 -3.83
C ALA A 164 8.00 14.59 -3.08
N TRP A 165 8.91 13.92 -3.76
CA TRP A 165 9.68 12.80 -3.20
C TRP A 165 10.77 13.30 -2.24
N PRO A 166 10.82 12.81 -1.00
CA PRO A 166 11.88 13.15 -0.06
C PRO A 166 13.18 12.40 -0.40
N ALA A 167 14.28 12.84 0.21
CA ALA A 167 15.53 12.07 0.15
C ALA A 167 15.31 10.63 0.66
N GLY A 168 15.90 9.66 -0.03
CA GLY A 168 15.75 8.23 0.28
C GLY A 168 14.61 7.54 -0.47
N ILE A 169 13.76 8.26 -1.21
CA ILE A 169 12.74 7.69 -2.10
C ILE A 169 12.97 8.23 -3.53
N GLU A 170 13.22 7.33 -4.49
CA GLU A 170 13.49 7.67 -5.88
C GLU A 170 12.31 7.28 -6.78
N PRO A 171 11.69 8.24 -7.50
CA PRO A 171 10.65 7.92 -8.46
C PRO A 171 11.21 7.11 -9.62
N GLU A 172 10.52 6.03 -9.97
CA GLU A 172 10.92 5.12 -11.04
C GLU A 172 9.97 5.21 -12.23
N ARG A 173 8.65 5.23 -11.96
CA ARG A 173 7.65 5.04 -13.01
C ARG A 173 6.33 5.73 -12.69
N ARG A 174 5.73 6.33 -13.72
CA ARG A 174 4.35 6.79 -13.72
C ARG A 174 3.49 5.92 -14.64
N ARG A 175 2.26 5.62 -14.23
CA ARG A 175 1.24 5.03 -15.11
C ARG A 175 -0.15 5.64 -14.89
N ASP A 176 -0.78 6.05 -15.99
CA ASP A 176 -2.11 6.64 -15.97
C ASP A 176 -3.19 5.62 -16.39
N TYR A 177 -4.33 5.65 -15.69
CA TYR A 177 -5.51 4.82 -15.87
C TYR A 177 -6.76 5.69 -15.78
N GLY A 178 -7.10 6.37 -16.88
CA GLY A 178 -8.23 7.30 -16.91
C GLY A 178 -7.99 8.50 -15.98
N GLU A 179 -8.76 8.60 -14.90
CA GLU A 179 -8.59 9.67 -13.91
C GLU A 179 -7.56 9.33 -12.82
N THR A 180 -7.04 8.10 -12.79
CA THR A 180 -6.08 7.63 -11.79
C THR A 180 -4.66 7.66 -12.34
N THR A 181 -3.72 8.17 -11.56
CA THR A 181 -2.28 8.04 -11.81
C THR A 181 -1.64 7.27 -10.68
N LEU A 182 -0.89 6.23 -11.03
CA LEU A 182 -0.02 5.50 -10.12
C LEU A 182 1.41 5.96 -10.31
N TRP A 183 2.02 6.41 -9.21
CA TRP A 183 3.43 6.72 -9.13
C TRP A 183 4.14 5.63 -8.36
N TRP A 184 5.20 5.10 -8.95
CA TRP A 184 6.05 4.06 -8.38
C TRP A 184 7.39 4.66 -8.06
N ALA A 185 7.88 4.38 -6.87
CA ALA A 185 9.19 4.75 -6.41
C ALA A 185 9.83 3.56 -5.68
N THR A 186 11.15 3.58 -5.56
CA THR A 186 11.89 2.64 -4.71
C THR A 186 12.73 3.41 -3.71
N THR A 187 13.28 2.74 -2.70
CA THR A 187 14.32 3.38 -1.89
C THR A 187 15.53 3.70 -2.74
N ALA A 188 16.11 4.88 -2.53
CA ALA A 188 17.39 5.24 -3.11
C ALA A 188 18.44 4.20 -2.71
N GLN A 189 19.16 3.64 -3.68
CA GLN A 189 20.32 2.82 -3.35
C GLN A 189 21.38 3.75 -2.75
N PRO A 190 21.99 3.42 -1.59
CA PRO A 190 23.14 4.16 -1.14
C PRO A 190 24.22 4.03 -2.23
N ASP A 191 24.67 5.15 -2.78
CA ASP A 191 25.75 5.20 -3.78
C ASP A 191 26.86 4.25 -3.36
N LEU A 192 26.96 3.09 -4.03
CA LEU A 192 28.13 2.25 -3.91
C LEU A 192 29.26 3.07 -4.54
N PRO A 193 30.32 3.45 -3.79
CA PRO A 193 31.43 4.17 -4.39
C PRO A 193 31.93 3.34 -5.55
N SER A 194 31.87 3.93 -6.75
CA SER A 194 32.40 3.34 -7.97
C SER A 194 33.84 2.94 -7.67
N GLN A 195 34.14 1.65 -7.72
CA GLN A 195 35.52 1.21 -7.55
C GLN A 195 36.34 1.87 -8.67
N PRO A 196 37.39 2.64 -8.35
CA PRO A 196 38.25 3.18 -9.40
C PRO A 196 38.96 2.00 -10.09
N GLU A 197 38.91 1.98 -11.42
CA GLU A 197 39.74 1.12 -12.28
C GLU A 197 41.24 1.34 -12.02
#